data_AF-A0A494TER4-F1
#
_entry.id   AF-A0A494TER4-F1
#
_cell.length_a   1.000
_cell.length_b   1.000
_cell.length_c   1.000
_cell.angle_alpha   90.00
_cell.angle_beta   90.00
_cell.angle_gamma   90.00
#
_symmetry.space_group_name_H-M   'P 1'
#
loop_
_entity.id
_entity.type
_entity.pdbx_description
1 polymer ?
#
loop_
_entity_poly.entity_id
_entity_poly.type
_entity_poly.pdbx_seq_one_letter_code
_entity_poly.pdbx_strand_id
1 'polypeptide(L)'
;MLTLSCGRTYTIDEKIRAEDWPDILLEQWSDERRRIPGWIQKPLACDFIAYAYAPSGRCFLLPVPALQRAWRHHGRRWIETYGRRSAYNPGYVSVSVPVPTEALMQAIVQAMVLN
;
A
#
# COMPACT_ATOMS: atom_id res chain seq x y z
N MET A 1 -9.30 3.14 -14.42
CA MET A 1 -10.65 3.64 -14.09
C MET A 1 -11.65 2.53 -14.35
N LEU A 2 -12.57 2.29 -13.43
CA LEU A 2 -13.60 1.26 -13.50
C LEU A 2 -14.97 1.92 -13.38
N THR A 3 -15.85 1.73 -14.37
CA THR A 3 -17.25 2.19 -14.30
C THR A 3 -18.15 0.98 -14.08
N LEU A 4 -18.93 0.99 -13.01
CA LEU A 4 -19.87 -0.06 -12.67
C LEU A 4 -21.18 0.09 -13.47
N SER A 5 -21.97 -0.98 -13.54
CA SER A 5 -23.28 -0.99 -14.22
C SER A 5 -24.25 0.06 -13.67
N CYS A 6 -24.11 0.45 -12.40
CA CYS A 6 -24.89 1.52 -11.77
C CYS A 6 -24.42 2.94 -12.14
N GLY A 7 -23.45 3.08 -13.05
CA GLY A 7 -22.90 4.37 -13.50
C GLY A 7 -21.85 4.97 -12.57
N ARG A 8 -21.55 4.34 -11.42
CA ARG A 8 -20.50 4.81 -10.50
C ARG A 8 -19.12 4.51 -11.07
N THR A 9 -18.24 5.50 -11.01
CA THR A 9 -16.84 5.37 -11.42
C THR A 9 -15.92 5.33 -10.21
N TYR A 10 -14.95 4.41 -10.26
CA TYR A 10 -13.84 4.33 -9.32
C TYR A 10 -12.51 4.44 -10.07
N THR A 11 -11.56 5.11 -9.43
CA THR A 11 -10.18 5.27 -9.89
C THR A 11 -9.28 4.28 -9.15
N ILE A 12 -8.40 3.62 -9.88
CA ILE A 12 -7.57 2.51 -9.36
C ILE A 12 -6.14 2.76 -9.83
N ASP A 13 -5.19 2.69 -8.91
CA ASP A 13 -3.76 2.57 -9.21
C ASP A 13 -3.31 1.10 -9.02
N GLU A 14 -2.31 0.67 -9.74
CA GLU A 14 -1.87 -0.73 -9.79
C GLU A 14 -0.48 -0.88 -9.17
N LYS A 15 -0.30 -1.99 -8.45
CA LYS A 15 0.99 -2.41 -7.89
C LYS A 15 1.10 -3.92 -8.09
N ILE A 16 2.18 -4.37 -8.70
CA ILE A 16 2.38 -5.78 -9.05
C ILE A 16 3.72 -6.25 -8.47
N ARG A 17 3.72 -7.41 -7.80
CA ARG A 17 4.95 -8.13 -7.43
C ARG A 17 5.13 -9.34 -8.34
N ALA A 18 6.37 -9.56 -8.77
CA ALA A 18 6.74 -10.66 -9.66
C ALA A 18 6.79 -12.05 -8.97
N GLU A 19 6.69 -12.06 -7.66
CA GLU A 19 6.86 -13.22 -6.78
C GLU A 19 5.70 -13.21 -5.77
N ASP A 20 5.28 -14.36 -5.26
CA ASP A 20 4.28 -14.45 -4.19
C ASP A 20 4.90 -14.16 -2.81
N TRP A 21 4.22 -13.33 -2.02
CA TRP A 21 4.65 -13.02 -0.65
C TRP A 21 3.49 -13.08 0.34
N PRO A 22 3.77 -13.36 1.63
CA PRO A 22 2.78 -13.28 2.68
C PRO A 22 2.50 -11.83 3.14
N ASP A 23 3.24 -10.84 2.62
CA ASP A 23 3.18 -9.44 2.99
C ASP A 23 2.85 -8.50 1.82
N ILE A 24 2.21 -7.38 2.14
CA ILE A 24 2.06 -6.25 1.23
C ILE A 24 3.16 -5.24 1.54
N LEU A 25 3.93 -4.88 0.52
CA LEU A 25 5.09 -4.00 0.63
C LEU A 25 4.64 -2.53 0.58
N LEU A 26 4.47 -1.89 1.75
CA LEU A 26 4.00 -0.51 1.87
C LEU A 26 5.13 0.49 1.65
N GLU A 27 5.12 1.23 0.53
CA GLU A 27 6.19 2.18 0.19
C GLU A 27 6.12 3.44 1.06
N GLN A 28 7.04 3.54 2.02
CA GLN A 28 7.20 4.72 2.86
C GLN A 28 7.86 5.86 2.08
N TRP A 29 8.92 5.57 1.31
CA TRP A 29 9.66 6.57 0.55
C TRP A 29 9.79 6.13 -0.90
N SER A 30 9.45 7.00 -1.85
CA SER A 30 9.78 6.77 -3.26
C SER A 30 11.22 7.18 -3.57
N ASP A 31 11.75 8.16 -2.83
CA ASP A 31 13.17 8.54 -2.80
C ASP A 31 13.52 8.93 -1.36
N GLU A 32 14.18 8.03 -0.63
CA GLU A 32 14.49 8.22 0.79
C GLU A 32 15.43 9.42 1.01
N ARG A 33 16.48 9.56 0.19
CA ARG A 33 17.47 10.63 0.34
C ARG A 33 16.83 12.00 0.15
N ARG A 34 15.93 12.14 -0.82
CA ARG A 34 15.18 13.38 -1.07
C ARG A 34 13.94 13.53 -0.20
N ARG A 35 13.65 12.55 0.67
CA ARG A 35 12.44 12.50 1.52
C ARG A 35 11.14 12.64 0.72
N ILE A 36 11.09 12.04 -0.47
CA ILE A 36 9.87 12.05 -1.29
C ILE A 36 8.95 10.94 -0.77
N PRO A 37 7.74 11.27 -0.27
CA PRO A 37 6.85 10.30 0.33
C PRO A 37 6.41 9.27 -0.70
N GLY A 38 6.42 8.00 -0.29
CA GLY A 38 5.89 6.90 -1.06
C GLY A 38 4.35 6.84 -1.02
N TRP A 39 3.80 5.94 -1.82
CA TRP A 39 2.35 5.87 -2.04
C TRP A 39 1.52 5.61 -0.77
N ILE A 40 2.08 5.01 0.29
CA ILE A 40 1.32 4.75 1.52
C ILE A 40 0.99 6.02 2.31
N GLN A 41 1.71 7.12 2.07
CA GLN A 41 1.61 8.33 2.89
C GLN A 41 1.49 9.65 2.12
N LYS A 42 1.58 9.62 0.78
CA LYS A 42 1.27 10.79 -0.06
C LYS A 42 -0.20 10.80 -0.48
N PRO A 43 -0.82 11.95 -0.74
CA PRO A 43 -2.13 12.00 -1.39
C PRO A 43 -2.11 11.24 -2.73
N LEU A 44 -3.11 10.40 -2.97
CA LEU A 44 -3.27 9.65 -4.21
C LEU A 44 -4.55 10.08 -4.93
N ALA A 45 -4.49 10.16 -6.26
CA ALA A 45 -5.64 10.43 -7.12
C ALA A 45 -6.34 9.13 -7.54
N CYS A 46 -6.49 8.20 -6.59
CA CYS A 46 -7.21 6.94 -6.77
C CYS A 46 -8.04 6.58 -5.54
N ASP A 47 -9.16 5.91 -5.76
CA ASP A 47 -10.04 5.38 -4.71
C ASP A 47 -9.47 4.08 -4.12
N PHE A 48 -8.84 3.27 -4.97
CA PHE A 48 -8.27 1.97 -4.61
C PHE A 48 -6.86 1.76 -5.17
N ILE A 49 -6.11 0.87 -4.52
CA ILE A 49 -4.91 0.25 -5.07
C ILE A 49 -5.24 -1.22 -5.36
N ALA A 50 -5.07 -1.64 -6.61
CA ALA A 50 -5.04 -3.05 -6.98
C ALA A 50 -3.62 -3.58 -6.77
N TYR A 51 -3.43 -4.38 -5.71
CA TYR A 51 -2.14 -4.97 -5.35
C TYR A 51 -2.12 -6.45 -5.71
N ALA A 52 -1.38 -6.81 -6.76
CA ALA A 52 -1.37 -8.14 -7.33
C ALA A 52 -0.03 -8.87 -7.15
N TYR A 53 -0.10 -10.19 -7.02
CA TYR A 53 1.03 -11.10 -7.18
C TYR A 53 0.88 -11.81 -8.52
N ALA A 54 1.84 -11.60 -9.42
CA ALA A 54 1.76 -12.10 -10.79
C ALA A 54 1.69 -13.64 -10.88
N PRO A 55 2.46 -14.43 -10.11
CA PRO A 55 2.46 -15.89 -10.24
C PRO A 55 1.12 -16.54 -9.84
N SER A 56 0.56 -16.17 -8.69
CA SER A 56 -0.71 -16.73 -8.20
C SER A 56 -1.95 -16.09 -8.81
N GLY A 57 -1.84 -14.92 -9.43
CA GLY A 57 -2.98 -14.11 -9.85
C GLY A 57 -3.79 -13.53 -8.68
N ARG A 58 -3.31 -13.66 -7.44
CA ARG A 58 -3.98 -13.10 -6.27
C ARG A 58 -3.88 -11.57 -6.30
N CYS A 59 -5.03 -10.91 -6.21
CA CYS A 59 -5.12 -9.44 -6.22
C CYS A 59 -5.95 -8.94 -5.04
N PHE A 60 -5.42 -7.96 -4.32
CA PHE A 60 -6.11 -7.24 -3.26
C PHE A 60 -6.58 -5.90 -3.79
N LEU A 61 -7.86 -5.58 -3.59
CA LEU A 61 -8.39 -4.25 -3.87
C LEU A 61 -8.42 -3.45 -2.56
N LEU A 62 -7.43 -2.58 -2.37
CA LEU A 62 -7.19 -1.88 -1.11
C LEU A 62 -7.82 -0.46 -1.14
N PRO A 63 -8.75 -0.11 -0.24
CA PRO A 63 -9.35 1.22 -0.20
C PRO A 63 -8.34 2.26 0.34
N VAL A 64 -7.98 3.24 -0.48
CA VAL A 64 -6.90 4.20 -0.17
C VAL A 64 -7.14 4.95 1.14
N PRO A 65 -8.32 5.54 1.43
CA PRO A 65 -8.51 6.30 2.66
C PRO A 65 -8.31 5.48 3.94
N ALA A 66 -8.84 4.25 3.98
CA ALA A 66 -8.72 3.37 5.13
C ALA A 66 -7.28 2.81 5.25
N LEU A 67 -6.65 2.46 4.13
CA LEU A 67 -5.26 2.02 4.07
C LEU A 67 -4.29 3.07 4.62
N GLN A 68 -4.42 4.32 4.17
CA GLN A 68 -3.56 5.41 4.66
C GLN A 68 -3.87 5.79 6.12
N ARG A 69 -5.13 5.65 6.57
CA ARG A 69 -5.47 5.82 8.00
C ARG A 69 -4.85 4.70 8.85
N ALA A 70 -4.88 3.45 8.40
CA ALA A 70 -4.19 2.35 9.06
C ALA A 70 -2.68 2.61 9.17
N TRP A 71 -2.06 3.12 8.10
CA TRP A 71 -0.65 3.53 8.15
C TRP A 71 -0.38 4.62 9.19
N ARG A 72 -1.23 5.66 9.28
CA ARG A 72 -1.07 6.72 10.30
C ARG A 72 -1.12 6.17 11.73
N HIS A 73 -1.96 5.16 11.99
CA HIS A 73 -2.12 4.57 13.32
C HIS A 73 -1.03 3.56 13.68
N HIS A 74 -0.55 2.78 12.72
CA HIS A 74 0.31 1.62 12.98
C HIS A 74 1.70 1.72 12.36
N GLY A 75 1.94 2.64 11.42
CA GLY A 75 3.14 2.68 10.58
C GLY A 75 4.44 2.74 11.37
N ARG A 76 4.50 3.54 12.46
CA ARG A 76 5.68 3.58 13.33
C ARG A 76 6.01 2.22 13.95
N ARG A 77 5.00 1.55 14.51
CA ARG A 77 5.14 0.21 15.09
C ARG A 77 5.52 -0.82 14.04
N TRP A 78 4.95 -0.76 12.84
CA TRP A 78 5.27 -1.68 11.75
C TRP A 78 6.71 -1.52 11.26
N ILE A 79 7.22 -0.29 11.19
CA ILE A 79 8.63 -0.03 10.89
C ILE A 79 9.54 -0.70 11.92
N GLU A 80 9.21 -0.58 13.21
CA GLU A 80 9.98 -1.19 14.30
C GLU A 80 9.88 -2.72 14.29
N THR A 81 8.70 -3.27 13.98
CA THR A 81 8.42 -4.71 14.09
C THR A 81 8.86 -5.50 12.85
N TYR A 82 8.55 -5.00 11.65
CA TYR A 82 8.78 -5.70 10.38
C TYR A 82 10.01 -5.17 9.64
N GLY A 83 10.57 -4.05 10.09
CA GLY A 83 11.72 -3.41 9.48
C GLY A 83 11.40 -2.74 8.15
N ARG A 84 12.46 -2.32 7.47
CA ARG A 84 12.41 -1.70 6.14
C ARG A 84 13.06 -2.59 5.10
N ARG A 85 12.64 -2.43 3.86
CA ARG A 85 13.23 -3.01 2.65
C ARG A 85 13.52 -1.91 1.66
N SER A 86 14.78 -1.78 1.29
CA SER A 86 15.23 -0.79 0.31
C SER A 86 15.33 -1.42 -1.07
N ALA A 87 14.90 -0.70 -2.10
CA ALA A 87 15.14 -1.04 -3.49
C ALA A 87 16.04 0.03 -4.11
N TYR A 88 17.18 -0.40 -4.66
CA TYR A 88 18.19 0.47 -5.25
C TYR A 88 17.90 0.63 -6.75
N ASN A 89 17.37 1.79 -7.13
CA ASN A 89 17.07 2.14 -8.52
C ASN A 89 18.16 3.07 -9.07
N PRO A 90 18.30 3.20 -10.40
CA PRO A 90 19.18 4.19 -10.99
C PRO A 90 18.83 5.62 -10.52
N GLY A 91 19.66 6.18 -9.63
CA GLY A 91 19.56 7.56 -9.14
C GLY A 91 18.70 7.79 -7.89
N TYR A 92 17.99 6.78 -7.37
CA TYR A 92 17.17 6.91 -6.16
C TYR A 92 17.00 5.57 -5.42
N VAL A 93 16.67 5.64 -4.13
CA VAL A 93 16.36 4.47 -3.30
C VAL A 93 14.94 4.61 -2.80
N SER A 94 14.08 3.65 -3.14
CA SER A 94 12.76 3.55 -2.52
C SER A 94 12.83 2.65 -1.29
N VAL A 95 11.99 2.92 -0.30
CA VAL A 95 11.98 2.22 0.98
C VAL A 95 10.56 1.86 1.36
N SER A 96 10.38 0.59 1.68
CA SER A 96 9.07 0.03 2.00
C SER A 96 9.09 -0.78 3.29
N VAL A 97 7.91 -1.03 3.85
CA VAL A 97 7.70 -1.86 5.04
C VAL A 97 6.88 -3.09 4.64
N PRO A 98 7.39 -4.32 4.79
CA PRO A 98 6.66 -5.54 4.45
C PRO A 98 5.66 -5.86 5.58
N VAL A 99 4.40 -5.44 5.42
CA VAL A 99 3.37 -5.68 6.43
C VAL A 99 2.65 -7.00 6.13
N PRO A 100 2.61 -7.97 7.07
CA PRO A 100 1.89 -9.22 6.89
C PRO A 100 0.44 -8.96 6.46
N THR A 101 -0.03 -9.72 5.47
CA THR A 101 -1.34 -9.46 4.83
C THR A 101 -2.47 -9.46 5.85
N GLU A 102 -2.52 -10.43 6.77
CA GLU A 102 -3.55 -10.50 7.81
C GLU A 102 -3.54 -9.27 8.72
N ALA A 103 -2.36 -8.86 9.20
CA ALA A 103 -2.20 -7.68 10.05
C ALA A 103 -2.65 -6.40 9.34
N LEU A 104 -2.33 -6.26 8.04
CA LEU A 104 -2.77 -5.12 7.25
C LEU A 104 -4.28 -5.10 7.06
N MET A 105 -4.89 -6.24 6.70
CA MET A 105 -6.34 -6.32 6.48
C MET A 105 -7.12 -6.01 7.76
N GLN A 106 -6.69 -6.53 8.91
CA GLN A 106 -7.28 -6.19 10.20
C GLN A 106 -7.17 -4.69 10.52
N ALA A 107 -6.00 -4.10 10.28
CA ALA A 107 -5.78 -2.68 10.52
C ALA A 107 -6.61 -1.77 9.59
N ILE A 108 -6.82 -2.17 8.32
CA ILE A 108 -7.71 -1.46 7.39
C ILE A 108 -9.15 -1.46 7.92
N VAL A 109 -9.65 -2.62 8.36
CA VAL A 109 -11.02 -2.74 8.92
C VAL A 109 -11.17 -1.85 10.15
N GLN A 110 -10.21 -1.88 11.08
CA GLN A 110 -10.21 -1.01 12.26
C GLN A 110 -10.16 0.48 11.87
N ALA A 111 -9.40 0.81 10.84
CA ALA A 111 -9.31 2.15 10.29
C ALA A 111 -10.56 2.61 9.52
N MET A 112 -11.63 1.81 9.44
CA MET A 112 -12.94 2.24 8.94
C MET A 112 -13.88 2.71 10.06
N VAL A 113 -13.59 2.38 11.33
CA VAL A 113 -14.38 2.84 12.48
C VAL A 113 -14.00 4.27 12.85
N LEU A 114 -14.98 5.17 12.83
CA LEU A 114 -14.82 6.57 13.24
C LEU A 114 -15.40 6.73 14.64
N ASN A 115 -14.64 7.38 15.52
CA ASN A 115 -15.05 7.75 16.87
C ASN A 115 -15.01 9.27 17.00
#